data_AF-A0A0F2PW68-F1
#
_entry.id   AF-A0A0F2PW68-F1
#
_cell.length_a   1.000
_cell.length_b   1.000
_cell.length_c   1.000
_cell.angle_alpha   90.00
_cell.angle_beta   90.00
_cell.angle_gamma   90.00
#
_symmetry.space_group_name_H-M   'P 1'
#
loop_
_entity.id
_entity.type
_entity.pdbx_description
1 polymer ?
#
loop_
_entity_poly.entity_id
_entity_poly.type
_entity_poly.pdbx_seq_one_letter_code
_entity_poly.pdbx_strand_id
1 'polypeptide(L)'
;MNYLTIDNTGANTAEIEIQTGDSTVQHYINPEKSYETGQGYLFTLRSAEGGDLTVDISNTSEQLIHHVYIASASVTRRQRALMPGQRRTVRINGDDRFVLLPVGSREE
;
A
#
# COMPACT_ATOMS: atom_id res chain seq x y z
N MET A 1 -12.83 -11.72 1.41
CA MET A 1 -13.43 -10.39 1.67
C MET A 1 -12.32 -9.38 1.46
N ASN A 2 -12.51 -8.38 0.60
CA ASN A 2 -11.49 -7.37 0.34
C ASN A 2 -11.51 -6.35 1.48
N TYR A 3 -10.34 -6.02 2.02
CA TYR A 3 -10.21 -5.12 3.16
C TYR A 3 -9.34 -3.90 2.87
N LEU A 4 -8.61 -3.90 1.75
CA LEU A 4 -7.78 -2.80 1.32
C LEU A 4 -8.10 -2.46 -0.14
N THR A 5 -8.30 -1.17 -0.40
CA THR A 5 -8.41 -0.61 -1.75
C THR A 5 -7.26 0.37 -1.96
N ILE A 6 -6.58 0.25 -3.11
CA ILE A 6 -5.51 1.13 -3.54
C ILE A 6 -5.92 1.74 -4.88
N ASP A 7 -6.21 3.04 -4.87
CA ASP A 7 -6.59 3.82 -6.03
C ASP A 7 -5.36 4.56 -6.58
N ASN A 8 -5.00 4.33 -7.84
CA ASN A 8 -3.95 5.08 -8.49
C ASN A 8 -4.51 6.42 -9.00
N THR A 9 -4.28 7.48 -8.24
CA THR A 9 -4.72 8.84 -8.56
C THR A 9 -3.61 9.68 -9.22
N GLY A 10 -2.45 9.08 -9.45
CA GLY A 10 -1.31 9.67 -10.14
C GLY A 10 -1.33 9.43 -11.64
N ALA A 11 -0.30 9.93 -12.32
CA ALA A 11 -0.15 9.83 -13.78
C ALA A 11 0.68 8.62 -14.24
N ASN A 12 1.39 7.95 -13.33
CA ASN A 12 2.27 6.82 -13.61
C ASN A 12 1.63 5.52 -13.13
N THR A 13 1.96 4.38 -13.74
CA THR A 13 1.49 3.06 -13.33
C THR A 13 2.08 2.69 -11.97
N ALA A 14 1.21 2.30 -11.04
CA ALA A 14 1.66 1.73 -9.78
C ALA A 14 1.98 0.25 -9.99
N GLU A 15 3.17 -0.18 -9.58
CA GLU A 15 3.46 -1.58 -9.37
C GLU A 15 3.32 -1.92 -7.88
N ILE A 16 2.59 -3.00 -7.61
CA ILE A 16 2.34 -3.54 -6.29
C ILE A 16 2.90 -4.94 -6.21
N GLU A 17 3.82 -5.15 -5.28
CA GLU A 17 4.26 -6.48 -4.89
C GLU A 17 3.58 -6.87 -3.58
N ILE A 18 2.94 -8.04 -3.56
CA ILE A 18 2.18 -8.56 -2.43
C ILE A 18 2.84 -9.84 -1.96
N GLN A 19 3.31 -9.84 -0.72
CA GLN A 19 3.83 -11.04 -0.09
C GLN A 19 2.79 -11.68 0.83
N THR A 20 2.50 -12.96 0.61
CA THR A 20 1.61 -13.78 1.42
C THR A 20 2.35 -15.04 1.86
N GLY A 21 2.91 -15.01 3.08
CA GLY A 21 3.80 -16.07 3.57
C GLY A 21 5.07 -16.14 2.73
N ASP A 22 5.32 -17.29 2.12
CA ASP A 22 6.48 -17.52 1.24
C ASP A 22 6.21 -17.15 -0.24
N SER A 23 4.97 -16.81 -0.58
CA SER A 23 4.57 -16.44 -1.95
C SER A 23 4.63 -14.94 -2.18
N THR A 24 5.10 -14.53 -3.35
CA THR A 24 5.12 -13.13 -3.79
C THR A 24 4.41 -13.01 -5.14
N VAL A 25 3.49 -12.05 -5.26
CA VAL A 25 2.73 -11.77 -6.48
C VAL A 25 2.86 -10.29 -6.83
N GLN A 26 3.03 -9.99 -8.11
CA GLN A 26 3.10 -8.62 -8.62
C GLN A 26 1.83 -8.24 -9.39
N HIS A 27 1.38 -7.01 -9.19
CA HIS A 27 0.23 -6.39 -9.85
C HIS A 27 0.59 -5.00 -10.35
N TYR A 28 -0.10 -4.58 -11.42
CA TYR A 28 0.05 -3.24 -11.98
C TYR A 28 -1.30 -2.53 -11.99
N ILE A 29 -1.31 -1.28 -11.55
CA ILE A 29 -2.49 -0.41 -11.51
C ILE A 29 -2.22 0.78 -12.42
N ASN A 30 -2.87 0.80 -13.57
CA ASN A 30 -2.83 1.97 -14.45
C ASN A 30 -3.44 3.21 -13.77
N PRO A 31 -3.11 4.42 -14.22
CA PRO A 31 -3.77 5.64 -13.76
C PRO A 31 -5.30 5.54 -13.77
N GLU A 32 -5.93 6.10 -12.74
CA GLU A 32 -7.39 6.10 -12.51
C GLU A 32 -8.01 4.70 -12.34
N LYS A 33 -7.17 3.68 -12.12
CA LYS A 33 -7.63 2.33 -11.76
C LYS A 33 -7.41 2.06 -10.28
N SER A 34 -8.12 1.05 -9.82
CA SER A 34 -8.11 0.60 -8.43
C SER A 34 -7.70 -0.86 -8.37
N TYR A 35 -7.05 -1.22 -7.28
CA TYR A 35 -6.79 -2.60 -6.90
C TYR A 35 -7.38 -2.86 -5.53
N GLU A 36 -8.02 -4.02 -5.40
CA GLU A 36 -8.61 -4.46 -4.15
C GLU A 36 -7.97 -5.78 -3.71
N THR A 37 -7.69 -5.88 -2.43
CA THR A 37 -7.14 -7.11 -1.86
C THR A 37 -7.69 -7.40 -0.48
N GLY A 38 -7.83 -8.69 -0.23
CA GLY A 38 -8.15 -9.27 1.07
C GLY A 38 -7.05 -10.20 1.58
N GLN A 39 -5.84 -10.14 1.03
CA GLN A 39 -4.70 -10.97 1.44
C GLN A 39 -3.38 -10.22 1.28
N GLY A 40 -2.44 -10.46 2.18
CA GLY A 40 -1.06 -9.95 2.11
C GLY A 40 -0.54 -9.52 3.48
N TYR A 41 0.73 -9.80 3.77
CA TYR A 41 1.47 -9.37 4.97
C TYR A 41 2.42 -8.21 4.68
N LEU A 42 2.75 -7.99 3.41
CA LEU A 42 3.64 -6.94 2.94
C LEU A 42 3.16 -6.46 1.57
N PHE A 43 2.96 -5.16 1.43
CA PHE A 43 2.76 -4.53 0.12
C PHE A 43 3.93 -3.61 -0.18
N THR A 44 4.65 -3.87 -1.26
CA THR A 44 5.62 -2.93 -1.80
C THR A 44 4.98 -2.13 -2.92
N LEU A 45 4.91 -0.80 -2.82
CA LEU A 45 4.45 0.08 -3.92
C LEU A 45 5.62 0.83 -4.55
N ARG A 46 5.65 0.88 -5.88
CA ARG A 46 6.62 1.65 -6.67
C ARG A 46 6.00 2.16 -7.97
N SER A 47 6.59 3.20 -8.57
CA SER A 47 6.27 3.57 -9.95
C SER A 47 6.93 2.54 -10.88
N ALA A 48 6.18 1.96 -11.80
CA ALA A 48 6.73 1.05 -12.80
C ALA A 48 7.69 1.80 -13.76
N GLU A 49 7.48 3.10 -13.94
CA GLU A 49 8.21 3.97 -14.86
C GLU A 49 9.32 4.81 -14.20
N GLY A 50 9.52 4.69 -12.88
CA GLY A 50 10.55 5.43 -12.14
C GLY A 50 10.23 6.92 -11.90
N GLY A 51 8.93 7.30 -11.93
CA GLY A 51 8.47 8.67 -11.71
C GLY A 51 7.67 8.86 -10.42
N ASP A 52 7.09 10.06 -10.25
CA ASP A 52 6.22 10.36 -9.12
C ASP A 52 4.96 9.47 -9.16
N LEU A 53 4.72 8.73 -8.08
CA LEU A 53 3.52 7.91 -7.89
C LEU A 53 2.64 8.55 -6.82
N THR A 54 1.35 8.71 -7.12
CA THR A 54 0.35 9.16 -6.15
C THR A 54 -0.75 8.12 -6.07
N VAL A 55 -1.01 7.60 -4.87
CA VAL A 55 -2.06 6.60 -4.63
C VAL A 55 -2.88 6.98 -3.40
N ASP A 56 -4.17 6.66 -3.44
CA ASP A 56 -5.02 6.69 -2.26
C ASP A 56 -5.24 5.28 -1.74
N ILE A 57 -5.01 5.09 -0.45
CA ILE A 57 -5.14 3.80 0.23
C ILE A 57 -6.28 3.90 1.23
N SER A 58 -7.23 2.97 1.15
CA SER A 58 -8.42 2.90 2.01
C SER A 58 -8.52 1.52 2.67
N ASN A 59 -8.66 1.49 4.00
CA ASN A 59 -8.92 0.26 4.75
C ASN A 59 -10.40 0.19 5.14
N THR A 60 -11.09 -0.85 4.68
CA THR A 60 -12.53 -1.04 4.90
C THR A 60 -12.84 -2.09 5.97
N SER A 61 -11.85 -2.81 6.49
CA SER A 61 -12.07 -3.85 7.51
C SER A 61 -11.85 -3.31 8.91
N GLU A 62 -12.88 -3.44 9.77
CA GLU A 62 -12.80 -3.14 11.21
C GLU A 62 -11.81 -4.02 11.97
N GLN A 63 -11.52 -5.18 11.41
CA GLN A 63 -10.68 -6.18 12.02
C GLN A 63 -9.21 -5.92 11.77
N LEU A 64 -8.79 -5.11 10.79
CA LEU A 64 -7.38 -5.01 10.42
C LEU A 64 -6.83 -3.61 10.62
N ILE A 65 -5.62 -3.51 11.18
CA ILE A 65 -4.85 -2.27 11.25
C ILE A 65 -3.70 -2.39 10.26
N HIS A 66 -3.48 -1.38 9.43
CA HIS A 66 -2.35 -1.37 8.48
C HIS A 66 -1.38 -0.25 8.83
N HIS A 67 -0.08 -0.52 8.87
CA HIS A 67 0.94 0.49 9.04
C HIS A 67 1.58 0.84 7.72
N VAL A 68 1.70 2.15 7.49
CA VAL A 68 2.30 2.75 6.30
C VAL A 68 3.73 3.18 6.62
N TYR A 69 4.70 2.69 5.85
CA TYR A 69 6.10 3.07 5.95
C TYR A 69 6.62 3.61 4.62
N ILE A 70 7.34 4.74 4.66
CA ILE A 70 8.14 5.23 3.54
C ILE A 70 9.56 4.72 3.77
N ALA A 71 9.96 3.67 3.05
CA ALA A 71 11.24 2.98 3.27
C ALA A 71 12.35 3.64 2.43
N SER A 72 12.84 4.81 2.85
CA SER A 72 14.17 5.21 2.38
C SER A 72 15.21 4.23 2.91
N ALA A 73 16.30 3.97 2.16
CA ALA A 73 17.31 2.97 2.53
C ALA A 73 18.05 3.27 3.85
N SER A 74 17.96 4.49 4.39
CA SER A 74 18.74 4.91 5.57
C SER A 74 17.93 5.53 6.71
N VAL A 75 16.67 5.93 6.54
CA VAL A 75 15.85 6.44 7.64
C VAL A 75 14.35 6.22 7.38
N THR A 76 13.67 5.55 8.30
CA THR A 76 12.22 5.67 8.44
C THR A 76 11.87 5.92 9.90
N ARG A 77 11.63 7.19 10.27
CA ARG A 77 11.09 7.58 11.58
C ARG A 77 9.68 8.16 11.42
N ARG A 78 8.70 7.37 11.87
CA ARG A 78 7.32 7.70 12.27
C ARG A 78 6.41 8.39 11.23
N GLN A 79 5.69 7.57 10.48
CA GLN A 79 4.25 7.76 10.25
C GLN A 79 3.52 6.50 10.75
N ARG A 80 2.35 6.63 11.39
CA ARG A 80 1.62 5.49 11.97
C ARG A 80 0.18 5.42 11.46
N ALA A 81 -0.15 4.21 10.99
CA ALA A 81 -1.43 3.54 10.78
C ALA A 81 -2.55 4.16 9.91
N LEU A 82 -3.16 3.28 9.10
CA LEU A 82 -4.52 3.34 8.54
C LEU A 82 -5.44 2.54 9.46
N MET A 83 -6.46 3.19 10.00
CA MET A 83 -7.54 2.55 10.75
C MET A 83 -8.73 2.22 9.83
N PRO A 84 -9.65 1.34 10.26
CA PRO A 84 -10.86 1.06 9.52
C PRO A 84 -11.64 2.34 9.19
N GLY A 85 -12.15 2.44 7.97
CA GLY A 85 -12.88 3.63 7.50
C GLY A 85 -11.99 4.86 7.25
N GLN A 86 -10.67 4.74 7.37
CA GLN A 86 -9.74 5.84 7.03
C GLN A 86 -9.16 5.68 5.63
N ARG A 87 -9.11 6.80 4.91
CA ARG A 87 -8.44 6.97 3.63
C ARG A 87 -7.19 7.84 3.79
N ARG A 88 -6.11 7.51 3.10
CA ARG A 88 -4.92 8.37 3.02
C ARG A 88 -4.33 8.42 1.63
N THR A 89 -3.87 9.61 1.26
CA THR A 89 -3.07 9.84 0.05
C THR A 89 -1.59 9.66 0.35
N VAL A 90 -0.91 8.87 -0.46
CA VAL A 90 0.54 8.64 -0.43
C VAL A 90 1.14 9.18 -1.73
N ARG A 91 2.21 9.96 -1.61
CA ARG A 91 3.01 10.43 -2.75
C ARG A 91 4.43 9.90 -2.61
N ILE A 92 4.95 9.31 -3.68
CA ILE A 92 6.28 8.70 -3.77
C ILE A 92 6.99 9.41 -4.91
N ASN A 93 8.04 10.18 -4.62
CA ASN A 93 8.70 11.01 -5.62
C ASN A 93 9.84 10.26 -6.32
N GLY A 94 9.52 9.23 -7.11
CA GLY A 94 10.52 8.42 -7.83
C GLY A 94 11.49 7.63 -6.96
N ASP A 95 11.24 7.52 -5.65
CA ASP A 95 12.09 6.79 -4.69
C ASP A 95 11.47 5.43 -4.34
N ASP A 96 12.30 4.40 -4.44
CA ASP A 96 11.85 3.02 -4.49
C ASP A 96 11.51 2.50 -3.11
N ARG A 97 10.26 2.03 -2.98
CA ARG A 97 9.71 1.16 -1.91
C ARG A 97 8.89 1.91 -0.85
N PHE A 98 7.59 1.94 -1.07
CA PHE A 98 6.62 2.02 0.01
C PHE A 98 6.38 0.63 0.59
N VAL A 99 6.24 0.50 1.91
CA VAL A 99 5.87 -0.77 2.54
C VAL A 99 4.60 -0.60 3.36
N LEU A 100 3.54 -1.33 3.02
CA LEU A 100 2.36 -1.51 3.88
C LEU A 100 2.47 -2.84 4.62
N LEU A 101 2.43 -2.81 5.95
CA LEU A 101 2.31 -4.00 6.78
C LEU A 101 0.90 -4.04 7.38
N PRO A 102 0.05 -5.05 7.13
CA PRO A 102 -1.06 -5.34 8.02
C PRO A 102 -0.48 -5.79 9.36
N VAL A 103 -0.77 -5.04 10.41
CA VAL A 103 -0.28 -5.30 11.76
C VAL A 103 -1.45 -5.86 12.55
N GLY A 104 -1.73 -7.13 12.28
CA GLY A 104 -2.66 -7.96 13.05
C GLY A 104 -4.14 -7.65 12.83
N SER A 105 -4.94 -8.59 13.34
CA SER A 105 -6.33 -8.31 13.64
C SER A 105 -6.42 -7.44 14.90
N ARG A 106 -7.41 -6.54 15.02
CA ARG A 106 -7.89 -6.09 16.33
C ARG A 106 -8.37 -7.34 17.03
N GLU A 107 -7.52 -7.95 17.85
CA GLU A 107 -8.00 -8.89 18.86
C GLU A 107 -8.97 -8.12 19.77
N GLU A 108 -10.12 -8.76 20.05
CA GLU A 108 -11.17 -8.29 20.96
C GLU A 108 -10.65 -8.00 22.37
#